data_AF-A0A7W1RZ55-F1
#
_entry.id   AF-A0A7W1RZ55-F1
#
_cell.length_a   1.000
_cell.length_b   1.000
_cell.length_c   1.000
_cell.angle_alpha   90.00
_cell.angle_beta   90.00
_cell.angle_gamma   90.00
#
_symmetry.space_group_name_H-M   'P 1'
#
loop_
_entity.id
_entity.type
_entity.pdbx_description
1 polymer ?
#
loop_
_entity_poly.entity_id
_entity_poly.type
_entity_poly.pdbx_seq_one_letter_code
_entity_poly.pdbx_strand_id
1 'polypeptide(L)'
;DLARRAFADAHAPASCFHALRAGRGVDAHAGLLCFGSEMNHAHHDKGQVLLYGLGRHLLSDHGHPGYGPSDMVPGFSARVHGVAAVIRRTPMGPRTDHADYTASLAQLKTDQVSVALGEHRYYENHIVQRALALVSPWGAVDPGRDAFWLIWDRVAWKRGWPGVAPEAHELVDTIFPFHAPGCGAVVCDGGRSIVSRYDGPDGAPFSAGGPTRAQLREAHELSDSDANLQVTRLDTPGSAATWDAVVQTGTTNTTGGPFVERPMGLFRWRGRLAHHAAYVLLPFRGLRDDAYAAVAGEADDDGLIARVTLPSGIVTVSVGGMRNHALTATVSR
;
A
#
# COMPACT_ATOMS: atom_id res chain seq x y z
N ASP A 1 -11.08 -5.34 28.87
CA ASP A 1 -11.27 -6.25 27.73
C ASP A 1 -10.87 -5.53 26.43
N LEU A 2 -9.59 -5.62 26.07
CA LEU A 2 -9.05 -5.03 24.84
C LEU A 2 -9.49 -5.81 23.59
N ALA A 3 -9.87 -7.07 23.74
CA ALA A 3 -10.32 -7.93 22.65
C ALA A 3 -11.72 -7.54 22.12
N ARG A 4 -12.52 -6.81 22.92
CA ARG A 4 -13.88 -6.37 22.55
C ARG A 4 -13.99 -4.95 22.03
N ARG A 5 -12.94 -4.13 22.12
CA ARG A 5 -13.01 -2.72 21.70
C ARG A 5 -12.82 -2.60 20.19
N ALA A 6 -13.82 -2.05 19.50
CA ALA A 6 -13.62 -1.50 18.17
C ALA A 6 -12.74 -0.24 18.29
N PHE A 7 -11.66 -0.19 17.53
CA PHE A 7 -10.79 0.98 17.51
C PHE A 7 -11.30 1.97 16.46
N ALA A 8 -11.51 3.22 16.85
CA ALA A 8 -11.89 4.27 15.92
C ALA A 8 -10.75 4.55 14.92
N ASP A 9 -11.12 5.08 13.75
CA ASP A 9 -10.16 5.65 12.81
C ASP A 9 -9.44 6.84 13.45
N ALA A 10 -8.21 7.11 13.02
CA ALA A 10 -7.42 8.23 13.52
C ALA A 10 -6.93 9.08 12.37
N HIS A 11 -7.04 10.40 12.52
CA HIS A 11 -6.69 11.35 11.48
C HIS A 11 -5.91 12.52 12.06
N ALA A 12 -4.75 12.82 11.47
CA ALA A 12 -3.99 14.03 11.73
C ALA A 12 -3.85 14.80 10.40
N PRO A 13 -4.78 15.73 10.09
CA PRO A 13 -4.84 16.39 8.79
C PRO A 13 -3.58 17.21 8.44
N ALA A 14 -2.95 17.83 9.45
CA ALA A 14 -1.75 18.65 9.26
C ALA A 14 -0.56 17.85 8.72
N SER A 15 -0.46 16.57 9.10
CA SER A 15 0.55 15.64 8.58
C SER A 15 -0.02 14.67 7.53
N CYS A 16 -1.25 14.91 7.06
CA CYS A 16 -1.96 14.02 6.13
C CYS A 16 -1.81 12.54 6.51
N PHE A 17 -2.01 12.25 7.80
CA PHE A 17 -1.94 10.90 8.36
C PHE A 17 -3.34 10.38 8.62
N HIS A 18 -3.63 9.18 8.11
CA HIS A 18 -4.91 8.51 8.24
C HIS A 18 -4.71 7.06 8.65
N ALA A 19 -5.46 6.61 9.65
CA ALA A 19 -5.55 5.22 10.06
C ALA A 19 -6.99 4.73 9.88
N LEU A 20 -7.18 3.74 9.01
CA LEU A 20 -8.47 3.09 8.75
C LEU A 20 -8.50 1.73 9.42
N ARG A 21 -9.63 1.36 10.05
CA ARG A 21 -9.72 0.13 10.86
C ARG A 21 -11.05 -0.59 10.69
N ALA A 22 -11.00 -1.92 10.73
CA ALA A 22 -12.18 -2.78 10.82
C ALA A 22 -11.87 -4.04 11.63
N GLY A 23 -12.88 -4.56 12.32
CA GLY A 23 -12.77 -5.78 13.12
C GLY A 23 -12.25 -5.58 14.54
N ARG A 24 -11.96 -6.70 15.20
CA ARG A 24 -11.64 -6.77 16.63
C ARG A 24 -10.57 -7.83 16.89
N GLY A 25 -9.84 -7.66 17.99
CA GLY A 25 -8.79 -8.60 18.38
C GLY A 25 -7.59 -8.62 17.43
N VAL A 26 -6.83 -9.71 17.47
CA VAL A 26 -5.62 -9.88 16.66
C VAL A 26 -5.88 -9.95 15.17
N ASP A 27 -7.06 -10.40 14.75
CA ASP A 27 -7.41 -10.52 13.35
C ASP A 27 -7.96 -9.23 12.74
N ALA A 28 -8.05 -8.15 13.53
CA ALA A 28 -8.50 -6.86 13.05
C ALA A 28 -7.63 -6.35 11.89
N HIS A 29 -8.26 -5.63 10.98
CA HIS A 29 -7.64 -4.98 9.85
C HIS A 29 -7.34 -3.52 10.22
N ALA A 30 -6.11 -3.10 9.97
CA ALA A 30 -5.69 -1.71 10.14
C ALA A 30 -4.77 -1.29 8.99
N GLY A 31 -4.96 -0.07 8.51
CA GLY A 31 -4.21 0.47 7.38
C GLY A 31 -3.88 1.91 7.62
N LEU A 32 -2.65 2.30 7.28
CA LEU A 32 -2.15 3.66 7.43
C LEU A 32 -1.89 4.24 6.05
N LEU A 33 -2.26 5.50 5.86
CA LEU A 33 -1.87 6.34 4.74
C LEU A 33 -1.19 7.59 5.30
N CYS A 34 0.05 7.87 4.90
CA CYS A 34 0.77 9.04 5.35
C CYS A 34 1.47 9.77 4.21
N PHE A 35 1.47 11.10 4.28
CA PHE A 35 2.29 11.97 3.43
C PHE A 35 3.16 12.92 4.24
N GLY A 36 2.77 13.24 5.47
CA GLY A 36 3.50 14.19 6.31
C GLY A 36 4.88 13.67 6.67
N SER A 37 5.86 14.56 6.56
CA SER A 37 7.15 14.35 7.19
C SER A 37 7.75 15.70 7.57
N GLU A 38 8.40 15.78 8.71
CA GLU A 38 9.13 16.98 9.11
C GLU A 38 10.57 16.59 9.48
N MET A 39 11.52 17.34 8.93
CA MET A 39 12.96 17.47 9.23
C MET A 39 13.76 16.24 9.73
N ASN A 40 14.94 16.01 9.13
CA ASN A 40 16.08 15.16 9.55
C ASN A 40 15.84 13.66 9.83
N HIS A 41 14.67 13.25 10.32
CA HIS A 41 14.28 11.85 10.57
C HIS A 41 13.18 11.36 9.61
N ALA A 42 12.65 12.28 8.80
CA ALA A 42 11.68 12.01 7.74
C ALA A 42 12.27 11.19 6.59
N HIS A 43 11.58 10.14 6.16
CA HIS A 43 11.91 9.41 4.92
C HIS A 43 11.27 10.07 3.69
N HIS A 44 11.73 9.70 2.48
CA HIS A 44 11.12 10.12 1.21
C HIS A 44 9.95 9.19 0.83
N ASP A 45 8.97 9.02 1.69
CA ASP A 45 7.93 7.99 1.64
C ASP A 45 6.50 8.56 1.46
N LYS A 46 6.38 9.62 0.67
CA LYS A 46 5.10 10.32 0.44
C LYS A 46 4.03 9.40 -0.14
N GLY A 47 2.91 9.27 0.59
CA GLY A 47 1.81 8.39 0.22
C GLY A 47 2.04 6.94 0.66
N GLN A 48 2.90 6.70 1.66
CA GLN A 48 3.18 5.35 2.12
C GLN A 48 1.91 4.71 2.67
N VAL A 49 1.74 3.44 2.31
CA VAL A 49 0.70 2.57 2.87
C VAL A 49 1.33 1.45 3.68
N LEU A 50 0.86 1.30 4.92
CA LEU A 50 1.18 0.20 5.82
C LEU A 50 -0.10 -0.55 6.15
N LEU A 51 -0.07 -1.88 6.10
CA LEU A 51 -1.26 -2.71 6.33
C LEU A 51 -0.98 -3.78 7.38
N TYR A 52 -1.96 -4.01 8.23
CA TYR A 52 -2.06 -5.11 9.19
C TYR A 52 -3.42 -5.78 9.00
N GLY A 53 -3.47 -7.10 9.11
CA GLY A 53 -4.69 -7.87 9.05
C GLY A 53 -4.43 -9.33 9.38
N LEU A 54 -5.47 -10.03 9.84
CA LEU A 54 -5.41 -11.46 10.11
C LEU A 54 -4.25 -11.84 11.06
N GLY A 55 -3.91 -11.00 12.04
CA GLY A 55 -2.86 -11.30 13.01
C GLY A 55 -1.45 -10.93 12.59
N ARG A 56 -1.21 -10.20 11.49
CA ARG A 56 0.14 -9.83 11.07
C ARG A 56 0.20 -8.56 10.23
N HIS A 57 1.39 -7.94 10.16
CA HIS A 57 1.70 -6.98 9.11
C HIS A 57 1.61 -7.66 7.74
N LEU A 58 0.97 -7.00 6.78
CA LEU A 58 0.84 -7.43 5.39
C LEU A 58 1.76 -6.59 4.49
N LEU A 59 1.77 -5.28 4.71
CA LEU A 59 2.72 -4.32 4.16
C LEU A 59 3.40 -3.59 5.32
N SER A 60 4.73 -3.62 5.37
CA SER A 60 5.48 -3.02 6.47
C SER A 60 6.49 -1.97 6.00
N ASP A 61 6.84 -1.05 6.89
CA ASP A 61 7.85 -0.03 6.64
C ASP A 61 9.24 -0.66 6.50
N HIS A 62 10.15 0.03 5.83
CA HIS A 62 11.58 -0.29 5.91
C HIS A 62 12.14 -0.10 7.33
N GLY A 63 11.61 0.86 8.09
CA GLY A 63 12.15 1.24 9.40
C GLY A 63 13.44 2.05 9.30
N HIS A 64 14.17 2.19 10.41
CA HIS A 64 15.36 3.03 10.49
C HIS A 64 16.59 2.20 10.82
N PRO A 65 17.58 2.06 9.91
CA PRO A 65 18.72 1.18 10.13
C PRO A 65 19.79 1.74 11.07
N GLY A 66 19.83 3.05 11.27
CA GLY A 66 20.83 3.73 12.10
C GLY A 66 21.19 5.10 11.56
N TYR A 67 22.06 5.81 12.29
CA TYR A 67 22.49 7.18 11.98
C TYR A 67 23.80 7.25 11.17
N GLY A 68 24.33 6.10 10.73
CA GLY A 68 25.51 6.04 9.88
C GLY A 68 25.21 6.54 8.46
N PRO A 69 26.14 7.24 7.76
CA PRO A 69 25.93 7.71 6.40
C PRO A 69 25.59 6.59 5.38
N SER A 70 26.13 5.38 5.60
CA SER A 70 25.82 4.17 4.81
C SER A 70 24.40 3.67 4.98
N ASP A 71 23.77 4.00 6.11
CA ASP A 71 22.49 3.43 6.55
C ASP A 71 21.33 4.36 6.17
N MET A 72 21.58 5.68 6.21
CA MET A 72 20.59 6.71 5.91
C MET A 72 20.14 6.70 4.44
N VAL A 73 21.06 6.53 3.49
CA VAL A 73 20.74 6.69 2.05
C VAL A 73 19.79 5.59 1.52
N PRO A 74 19.98 4.29 1.83
CA PRO A 74 19.08 3.25 1.35
C PRO A 74 17.68 3.31 1.99
N GLY A 75 17.61 3.52 3.31
CA GLY A 75 16.34 3.45 4.05
C GLY A 75 15.41 4.64 3.83
N PHE A 76 15.96 5.80 3.49
CA PHE A 76 15.16 7.00 3.22
C PHE A 76 14.60 7.01 1.79
N SER A 77 15.04 6.09 0.92
CA SER A 77 14.63 6.06 -0.48
C SER A 77 13.16 5.65 -0.63
N ALA A 78 12.39 6.39 -1.44
CA ALA A 78 11.02 6.00 -1.84
C ALA A 78 10.93 4.55 -2.36
N ARG A 79 12.03 3.98 -2.87
CA ARG A 79 12.08 2.64 -3.48
C ARG A 79 11.88 1.48 -2.50
N VAL A 80 12.02 1.72 -1.19
CA VAL A 80 11.84 0.69 -0.15
C VAL A 80 10.50 0.81 0.59
N HIS A 81 9.67 1.77 0.19
CA HIS A 81 8.42 2.14 0.86
C HIS A 81 7.20 1.78 0.02
N GLY A 82 6.05 1.61 0.67
CA GLY A 82 4.78 1.31 0.03
C GLY A 82 4.16 2.51 -0.67
N VAL A 83 4.82 3.10 -1.68
CA VAL A 83 4.47 4.38 -2.33
C VAL A 83 4.29 4.23 -3.85
N ALA A 84 3.77 5.28 -4.51
CA ALA A 84 3.87 5.46 -5.96
C ALA A 84 5.01 6.45 -6.26
N ALA A 85 6.08 5.97 -6.89
CA ALA A 85 7.30 6.73 -7.09
C ALA A 85 7.53 7.02 -8.57
N VAL A 86 7.70 8.31 -8.92
CA VAL A 86 8.20 8.72 -10.24
C VAL A 86 9.69 8.38 -10.32
N ILE A 87 10.06 7.49 -11.25
CA ILE A 87 11.42 6.99 -11.40
C ILE A 87 12.14 7.79 -12.47
N ARG A 88 13.15 8.56 -12.05
CA ARG A 88 14.05 9.30 -12.94
C ARG A 88 15.50 9.11 -12.54
N ARG A 89 16.39 9.17 -13.53
CA ARG A 89 17.83 9.28 -13.29
C ARG A 89 18.18 10.64 -12.67
N THR A 90 17.53 11.70 -13.14
CA THR A 90 17.69 13.07 -12.65
C THR A 90 16.31 13.66 -12.37
N PRO A 91 15.97 13.98 -11.11
CA PRO A 91 14.75 14.70 -10.77
C PRO A 91 14.64 16.03 -11.52
N MET A 92 13.43 16.49 -11.83
CA MET A 92 13.23 17.81 -12.50
C MET A 92 13.38 18.99 -11.55
N GLY A 93 13.64 18.74 -10.28
CA GLY A 93 13.86 19.70 -9.22
C GLY A 93 14.16 18.98 -7.91
N PRO A 94 14.45 19.71 -6.82
CA PRO A 94 14.60 19.10 -5.51
C PRO A 94 13.36 18.29 -5.13
N ARG A 95 13.55 17.15 -4.46
CA ARG A 95 12.48 16.46 -3.75
C ARG A 95 12.48 17.02 -2.33
N THR A 96 11.53 17.90 -2.05
CA THR A 96 11.29 18.39 -0.69
C THR A 96 10.15 17.59 -0.08
N ASP A 97 10.29 17.29 1.19
CA ASP A 97 9.32 16.51 1.95
C ASP A 97 8.58 17.36 2.98
N HIS A 98 8.66 18.68 2.85
CA HIS A 98 8.09 19.63 3.80
C HIS A 98 6.56 19.51 3.86
N ALA A 99 6.00 19.60 5.07
CA ALA A 99 4.57 19.40 5.32
C ALA A 99 3.67 20.36 4.51
N ASP A 100 4.15 21.57 4.20
CA ASP A 100 3.44 22.56 3.35
C ASP A 100 3.07 22.07 1.95
N TYR A 101 3.72 21.00 1.48
CA TYR A 101 3.43 20.39 0.18
C TYR A 101 2.50 19.19 0.28
N THR A 102 2.01 18.86 1.48
CA THR A 102 1.07 17.76 1.72
C THR A 102 -0.33 18.30 2.00
N ALA A 103 -1.36 17.56 1.62
CA ALA A 103 -2.75 17.92 1.93
C ALA A 103 -3.60 16.66 2.15
N SER A 104 -4.31 16.61 3.27
CA SER A 104 -5.46 15.72 3.45
C SER A 104 -6.63 16.29 2.65
N LEU A 105 -7.01 15.64 1.55
CA LEU A 105 -8.01 16.18 0.63
C LEU A 105 -9.43 15.80 1.02
N ALA A 106 -9.67 14.53 1.35
CA ALA A 106 -11.01 14.02 1.63
C ALA A 106 -10.99 12.74 2.48
N GLN A 107 -12.10 12.51 3.17
CA GLN A 107 -12.37 11.28 3.92
C GLN A 107 -13.83 10.89 3.75
N LEU A 108 -14.09 9.59 3.70
CA LEU A 108 -15.43 9.02 3.66
C LEU A 108 -15.47 7.84 4.63
N LYS A 109 -16.52 7.76 5.43
CA LYS A 109 -16.79 6.60 6.26
C LYS A 109 -18.25 6.20 6.16
N THR A 110 -18.47 4.94 5.84
CA THR A 110 -19.77 4.27 5.85
C THR A 110 -19.63 2.97 6.64
N ASP A 111 -20.72 2.22 6.77
CA ASP A 111 -20.67 0.91 7.43
C ASP A 111 -19.80 -0.09 6.69
N GLN A 112 -19.72 -0.03 5.35
CA GLN A 112 -19.06 -1.03 4.51
C GLN A 112 -17.73 -0.56 3.91
N VAL A 113 -17.45 0.74 3.94
CA VAL A 113 -16.22 1.29 3.38
C VAL A 113 -15.77 2.54 4.11
N SER A 114 -14.47 2.59 4.40
CA SER A 114 -13.75 3.78 4.84
C SER A 114 -12.73 4.16 3.77
N VAL A 115 -12.62 5.44 3.42
CA VAL A 115 -11.69 5.96 2.42
C VAL A 115 -10.99 7.20 2.98
N ALA A 116 -9.68 7.28 2.77
CA ALA A 116 -8.90 8.51 2.99
C ALA A 116 -8.12 8.85 1.72
N LEU A 117 -8.13 10.13 1.35
CA LEU A 117 -7.44 10.67 0.18
C LEU A 117 -6.46 11.77 0.61
N GLY A 118 -5.20 11.60 0.23
CA GLY A 118 -4.15 12.59 0.43
C GLY A 118 -3.40 12.95 -0.84
N GLU A 119 -2.64 14.03 -0.77
CA GLU A 119 -1.82 14.54 -1.86
C GLU A 119 -0.45 15.00 -1.35
N HIS A 120 0.57 14.83 -2.20
CA HIS A 120 1.82 15.56 -2.11
C HIS A 120 2.17 16.25 -3.43
N ARG A 121 2.53 17.52 -3.35
CA ARG A 121 2.93 18.37 -4.46
C ARG A 121 4.43 18.48 -4.53
N TYR A 122 5.08 17.57 -5.24
CA TYR A 122 6.52 17.64 -5.44
C TYR A 122 6.94 18.96 -6.07
N TYR A 123 8.09 19.46 -5.62
CA TYR A 123 8.70 20.64 -6.21
C TYR A 123 9.09 20.39 -7.68
N GLU A 124 9.53 19.18 -8.02
CA GLU A 124 9.88 18.69 -9.38
C GLU A 124 8.69 18.58 -10.38
N ASN A 125 7.64 19.39 -10.18
CA ASN A 125 6.47 19.54 -11.06
C ASN A 125 5.49 18.36 -11.09
N HIS A 126 5.52 17.46 -10.10
CA HIS A 126 4.56 16.36 -10.01
C HIS A 126 3.60 16.56 -8.83
N ILE A 127 2.38 16.05 -8.99
CA ILE A 127 1.41 15.86 -7.92
C ILE A 127 1.18 14.36 -7.80
N VAL A 128 1.32 13.83 -6.60
CA VAL A 128 0.96 12.44 -6.28
C VAL A 128 -0.23 12.49 -5.34
N GLN A 129 -1.36 11.97 -5.80
CA GLN A 129 -2.55 11.73 -4.99
C GLN A 129 -2.69 10.23 -4.77
N ARG A 130 -3.09 9.85 -3.57
CA ARG A 130 -3.37 8.46 -3.23
C ARG A 130 -4.59 8.38 -2.33
N ALA A 131 -5.52 7.52 -2.70
CA ALA A 131 -6.58 7.05 -1.82
C ALA A 131 -6.23 5.66 -1.27
N LEU A 132 -6.46 5.49 0.03
CA LEU A 132 -6.52 4.19 0.69
C LEU A 132 -7.97 3.94 1.09
N ALA A 133 -8.53 2.80 0.71
CA ALA A 133 -9.85 2.37 1.17
C ALA A 133 -9.79 1.01 1.86
N LEU A 134 -10.56 0.88 2.94
CA LEU A 134 -10.86 -0.38 3.61
C LEU A 134 -12.29 -0.76 3.28
N VAL A 135 -12.47 -1.88 2.59
CA VAL A 135 -13.78 -2.46 2.27
C VAL A 135 -14.07 -3.56 3.29
N SER A 136 -15.20 -3.43 4.00
CA SER A 136 -15.75 -4.43 4.91
C SER A 136 -17.12 -4.85 4.38
N PRO A 137 -17.18 -5.88 3.50
CA PRO A 137 -18.41 -6.21 2.78
C PRO A 137 -19.60 -6.48 3.71
N TRP A 138 -19.34 -7.07 4.88
CA TRP A 138 -20.34 -7.41 5.90
C TRP A 138 -20.71 -6.27 6.84
N GLY A 139 -20.11 -5.10 6.65
CA GLY A 139 -20.37 -3.88 7.41
C GLY A 139 -20.23 -4.05 8.91
N ALA A 140 -21.12 -3.41 9.66
CA ALA A 140 -21.12 -3.45 11.13
C ALA A 140 -21.45 -4.83 11.74
N VAL A 141 -22.01 -5.76 10.96
CA VAL A 141 -22.43 -7.09 11.44
C VAL A 141 -21.21 -7.95 11.78
N ASP A 142 -20.23 -7.96 10.88
CA ASP A 142 -19.00 -8.74 11.02
C ASP A 142 -17.82 -7.95 10.41
N PRO A 143 -17.42 -6.86 11.08
CA PRO A 143 -16.38 -6.00 10.55
C PRO A 143 -15.07 -6.79 10.55
N GLY A 144 -14.37 -6.83 9.41
CA GLY A 144 -13.14 -7.61 9.24
C GLY A 144 -13.32 -8.94 8.50
N ARG A 145 -14.52 -9.56 8.53
CA ARG A 145 -14.78 -10.72 7.67
C ARG A 145 -14.65 -10.30 6.21
N ASP A 146 -13.85 -11.04 5.46
CA ASP A 146 -13.56 -10.79 4.05
C ASP A 146 -13.15 -9.34 3.74
N ALA A 147 -12.58 -8.64 4.73
CA ALA A 147 -12.17 -7.27 4.54
C ALA A 147 -10.95 -7.21 3.62
N PHE A 148 -10.97 -6.27 2.68
CA PHE A 148 -9.89 -6.06 1.73
C PHE A 148 -9.63 -4.58 1.52
N TRP A 149 -8.50 -4.29 0.89
CA TRP A 149 -8.01 -2.93 0.72
C TRP A 149 -8.06 -2.52 -0.74
N LEU A 150 -8.26 -1.24 -0.99
CA LEU A 150 -8.06 -0.61 -2.28
C LEU A 150 -6.99 0.47 -2.15
N ILE A 151 -6.08 0.52 -3.11
CA ILE A 151 -5.19 1.67 -3.30
C ILE A 151 -5.49 2.23 -4.68
N TRP A 152 -5.65 3.55 -4.74
CA TRP A 152 -5.88 4.26 -5.99
C TRP A 152 -4.93 5.44 -6.08
N ASP A 153 -4.07 5.41 -7.08
CA ASP A 153 -3.00 6.35 -7.34
C ASP A 153 -3.34 7.25 -8.52
N ARG A 154 -3.02 8.53 -8.37
CA ARG A 154 -2.96 9.48 -9.46
C ARG A 154 -1.64 10.25 -9.41
N VAL A 155 -0.88 10.21 -10.49
CA VAL A 155 0.32 11.04 -10.67
C VAL A 155 0.12 11.95 -11.87
N ALA A 156 0.30 13.25 -11.69
CA ALA A 156 0.04 14.24 -12.73
C ALA A 156 1.04 15.39 -12.70
N TRP A 157 1.09 16.16 -13.80
CA TRP A 157 1.84 17.41 -13.85
C TRP A 157 1.18 18.50 -13.01
N LYS A 158 1.96 19.19 -12.18
CA LYS A 158 1.51 20.37 -11.44
C LYS A 158 1.26 21.58 -12.35
N ARG A 159 2.10 21.76 -13.37
CA ARG A 159 2.06 22.91 -14.31
C ARG A 159 1.95 22.51 -15.78
N GLY A 160 1.57 21.26 -16.05
CA GLY A 160 1.62 20.67 -17.40
C GLY A 160 3.05 20.38 -17.88
N TRP A 161 3.15 19.75 -19.05
CA TRP A 161 4.41 19.55 -19.75
C TRP A 161 4.87 20.86 -20.41
N PRO A 162 6.14 21.28 -20.26
CA PRO A 162 6.66 22.45 -20.96
C PRO A 162 6.66 22.17 -22.47
N GLY A 163 5.68 22.73 -23.19
CA GLY A 163 5.34 22.42 -24.60
C GLY A 163 6.41 22.72 -25.67
N VAL A 164 7.65 22.95 -25.28
CA VAL A 164 8.82 23.10 -26.17
C VAL A 164 9.35 21.76 -26.70
N ALA A 165 8.91 20.62 -26.15
CA ALA A 165 9.27 19.28 -26.59
C ALA A 165 8.03 18.35 -26.60
N PRO A 166 8.05 17.21 -27.31
CA PRO A 166 7.04 16.17 -27.13
C PRO A 166 6.95 15.74 -25.66
N GLU A 167 5.74 15.50 -25.16
CA GLU A 167 5.55 15.02 -23.79
C GLU A 167 6.32 13.72 -23.57
N ALA A 168 7.20 13.71 -22.56
CA ALA A 168 7.97 12.54 -22.22
C ALA A 168 7.07 11.43 -21.66
N HIS A 169 7.45 10.19 -21.94
CA HIS A 169 6.93 9.07 -21.18
C HIS A 169 7.59 9.07 -19.81
N GLU A 170 6.77 8.99 -18.76
CA GLU A 170 7.21 8.81 -17.40
C GLU A 170 7.26 7.32 -17.06
N LEU A 171 8.13 6.97 -16.11
CA LEU A 171 8.16 5.68 -15.45
C LEU A 171 7.67 5.88 -14.01
N VAL A 172 6.60 5.19 -13.63
CA VAL A 172 6.05 5.22 -12.27
C VAL A 172 6.02 3.80 -11.73
N ASP A 173 6.65 3.59 -10.58
CA ASP A 173 6.62 2.32 -9.86
C ASP A 173 5.68 2.47 -8.66
N THR A 174 4.61 1.67 -8.60
CA THR A 174 3.86 1.45 -7.36
C THR A 174 4.45 0.24 -6.63
N ILE A 175 4.93 0.47 -5.41
CA ILE A 175 5.74 -0.50 -4.65
C ILE A 175 4.92 -1.05 -3.47
N PHE A 176 5.04 -2.35 -3.24
CA PHE A 176 4.38 -3.11 -2.19
C PHE A 176 5.42 -3.90 -1.38
N PRO A 177 5.96 -3.33 -0.28
CA PRO A 177 6.89 -4.03 0.60
C PRO A 177 6.13 -5.03 1.47
N PHE A 178 6.09 -6.30 1.05
CA PHE A 178 5.46 -7.35 1.83
C PHE A 178 6.20 -7.56 3.16
N HIS A 179 5.51 -8.17 4.11
CA HIS A 179 6.03 -8.38 5.46
C HIS A 179 7.38 -9.11 5.50
N ALA A 180 8.13 -8.88 6.59
CA ALA A 180 9.35 -9.60 6.90
C ALA A 180 9.23 -10.30 8.29
N PRO A 181 9.91 -11.44 8.51
CA PRO A 181 10.58 -12.23 7.49
C PRO A 181 9.54 -12.81 6.52
N GLY A 182 9.93 -13.09 5.28
CA GLY A 182 9.03 -13.65 4.26
C GLY A 182 9.79 -14.50 3.25
N CYS A 183 9.17 -15.55 2.74
CA CYS A 183 9.82 -16.51 1.82
C CYS A 183 9.74 -16.13 0.34
N GLY A 184 9.01 -15.08 0.00
CA GLY A 184 8.97 -14.55 -1.37
C GLY A 184 7.61 -14.02 -1.78
N ALA A 185 7.51 -13.68 -3.06
CA ALA A 185 6.27 -13.36 -3.72
C ALA A 185 6.34 -13.84 -5.17
N VAL A 186 5.20 -14.11 -5.78
CA VAL A 186 5.12 -14.52 -7.18
C VAL A 186 4.20 -13.64 -7.98
N VAL A 187 4.58 -13.43 -9.24
CA VAL A 187 3.75 -12.76 -10.23
C VAL A 187 2.87 -13.83 -10.89
N CYS A 188 1.56 -13.60 -10.93
CA CYS A 188 0.59 -14.48 -11.57
C CYS A 188 -0.42 -13.69 -12.42
N ASP A 189 -1.44 -14.36 -12.95
CA ASP A 189 -2.50 -13.78 -13.79
C ASP A 189 -1.96 -12.93 -14.97
N GLY A 190 -0.93 -13.44 -15.66
CA GLY A 190 -0.32 -12.76 -16.79
C GLY A 190 0.38 -11.45 -16.44
N GLY A 191 0.82 -11.26 -15.19
CA GLY A 191 1.45 -10.02 -14.73
C GLY A 191 0.48 -9.03 -14.09
N ARG A 192 -0.79 -9.42 -13.87
CA ARG A 192 -1.80 -8.57 -13.22
C ARG A 192 -1.77 -8.65 -11.70
N SER A 193 -1.28 -9.77 -11.16
CA SER A 193 -1.35 -10.09 -9.74
C SER A 193 0.04 -10.40 -9.18
N ILE A 194 0.29 -9.99 -7.93
CA ILE A 194 1.44 -10.41 -7.13
C ILE A 194 0.91 -11.01 -5.83
N VAL A 195 1.37 -12.21 -5.48
CA VAL A 195 0.94 -12.94 -4.28
C VAL A 195 2.14 -13.16 -3.37
N SER A 196 2.07 -12.67 -2.13
CA SER A 196 3.08 -12.94 -1.11
C SER A 196 2.98 -14.38 -0.62
N ARG A 197 4.11 -14.93 -0.18
CA ARG A 197 4.19 -16.27 0.40
C ARG A 197 4.63 -16.20 1.86
N TYR A 198 3.97 -17.01 2.68
CA TYR A 198 4.31 -17.21 4.08
C TYR A 198 5.32 -18.35 4.18
N ASP A 199 6.36 -18.13 4.98
CA ASP A 199 7.50 -19.03 5.19
C ASP A 199 7.19 -20.21 6.12
N GLY A 200 5.94 -20.32 6.56
CA GLY A 200 5.48 -21.40 7.42
C GLY A 200 5.66 -21.10 8.91
N PRO A 201 5.02 -21.90 9.78
CA PRO A 201 5.06 -21.69 11.22
C PRO A 201 6.47 -21.85 11.81
N ASP A 202 7.35 -22.58 11.14
CA ASP A 202 8.76 -22.80 11.53
C ASP A 202 9.72 -21.89 10.74
N GLY A 203 9.19 -20.82 10.14
CA GLY A 203 9.93 -19.85 9.34
C GLY A 203 11.16 -19.29 10.05
N ALA A 204 12.11 -18.83 9.25
CA ALA A 204 13.40 -18.34 9.75
C ALA A 204 13.20 -17.24 10.82
N PRO A 205 14.08 -17.17 11.83
CA PRO A 205 14.05 -16.08 12.80
C PRO A 205 14.20 -14.73 12.08
N PHE A 206 13.71 -13.66 12.72
CA PHE A 206 13.84 -12.29 12.19
C PHE A 206 15.29 -11.92 11.89
N SER A 207 16.25 -12.47 12.63
CA SER A 207 17.67 -12.29 12.40
C SER A 207 18.45 -13.56 12.74
N ALA A 208 19.66 -13.70 12.19
CA ALA A 208 20.57 -14.78 12.56
C ALA A 208 20.85 -14.75 14.08
N GLY A 209 20.56 -15.85 14.77
CA GLY A 209 20.70 -15.96 16.23
C GLY A 209 19.56 -15.34 17.04
N GLY A 210 18.55 -14.75 16.40
CA GLY A 210 17.32 -14.32 17.06
C GLY A 210 16.40 -15.49 17.43
N PRO A 211 15.39 -15.26 18.29
CA PRO A 211 14.41 -16.29 18.63
C PRO A 211 13.66 -16.73 17.37
N THR A 212 13.43 -18.03 17.26
CA THR A 212 12.59 -18.58 16.20
C THR A 212 11.16 -18.07 16.34
N ARG A 213 10.39 -18.09 15.26
CA ARG A 213 8.98 -17.72 15.32
C ARG A 213 8.17 -18.61 16.26
N ALA A 214 8.50 -19.90 16.32
CA ALA A 214 7.89 -20.81 17.28
C ALA A 214 8.13 -20.32 18.73
N GLN A 215 9.35 -19.91 19.05
CA GLN A 215 9.69 -19.35 20.37
C GLN A 215 8.97 -18.02 20.65
N LEU A 216 8.84 -17.15 19.64
CA LEU A 216 8.09 -15.89 19.78
C LEU A 216 6.60 -16.12 20.00
N ARG A 217 5.98 -17.08 19.29
CA ARG A 217 4.57 -17.48 19.50
C ARG A 217 4.33 -18.12 20.86
N GLU A 218 5.28 -18.88 21.36
CA GLU A 218 5.19 -19.50 22.69
C GLU A 218 5.34 -18.45 23.80
N ALA A 219 6.23 -17.48 23.61
CA ALA A 219 6.51 -16.42 24.60
C ALA A 219 5.46 -15.29 24.58
N HIS A 220 4.89 -14.98 23.42
CA HIS A 220 3.84 -13.98 23.26
C HIS A 220 2.54 -14.68 22.84
N GLU A 221 1.51 -14.63 23.69
CA GLU A 221 0.16 -15.16 23.43
C GLU A 221 -0.55 -14.53 22.20
N LEU A 222 0.16 -13.83 21.29
CA LEU A 222 -0.35 -13.11 20.14
C LEU A 222 0.56 -13.24 18.89
N SER A 223 -0.05 -13.71 17.80
CA SER A 223 -0.03 -13.08 16.46
C SER A 223 1.26 -13.12 15.61
N ASP A 224 1.87 -14.28 15.37
CA ASP A 224 2.52 -14.53 14.08
C ASP A 224 1.62 -15.48 13.27
N SER A 225 0.78 -14.90 12.42
CA SER A 225 -0.15 -15.65 11.59
C SER A 225 0.47 -16.04 10.25
N ASP A 226 -0.14 -17.02 9.59
CA ASP A 226 0.14 -17.43 8.21
C ASP A 226 -0.49 -16.48 7.17
N ALA A 227 -0.74 -15.23 7.55
CA ALA A 227 -1.38 -14.25 6.68
C ALA A 227 -0.46 -13.81 5.53
N ASN A 228 -1.06 -13.73 4.35
CA ASN A 228 -0.48 -13.31 3.10
C ASN A 228 -1.35 -12.25 2.44
N LEU A 229 -0.83 -11.67 1.36
CA LEU A 229 -1.47 -10.62 0.60
C LEU A 229 -1.38 -10.92 -0.90
N GLN A 230 -2.53 -10.91 -1.57
CA GLN A 230 -2.60 -10.78 -3.02
C GLN A 230 -2.79 -9.30 -3.35
N VAL A 231 -2.03 -8.79 -4.31
CA VAL A 231 -2.18 -7.46 -4.88
C VAL A 231 -2.52 -7.60 -6.35
N THR A 232 -3.69 -7.14 -6.77
CA THR A 232 -4.13 -7.22 -8.17
C THR A 232 -4.38 -5.84 -8.74
N ARG A 233 -3.71 -5.53 -9.85
CA ARG A 233 -3.92 -4.28 -10.58
C ARG A 233 -5.26 -4.31 -11.34
N LEU A 234 -5.97 -3.19 -11.33
CA LEU A 234 -7.16 -2.97 -12.17
C LEU A 234 -6.77 -2.43 -13.55
N ASP A 235 -7.65 -2.63 -14.52
CA ASP A 235 -7.42 -2.13 -15.87
C ASP A 235 -7.50 -0.59 -15.91
N THR A 236 -6.82 0.04 -16.85
CA THR A 236 -6.83 1.50 -17.04
C THR A 236 -7.28 1.80 -18.48
N PRO A 237 -8.59 2.00 -18.70
CA PRO A 237 -9.16 2.13 -20.04
C PRO A 237 -8.53 3.28 -20.83
N GLY A 238 -8.32 3.07 -22.13
CA GLY A 238 -7.79 4.11 -23.02
C GLY A 238 -6.33 4.51 -22.78
N SER A 239 -5.62 3.88 -21.84
CA SER A 239 -4.21 4.16 -21.59
C SER A 239 -3.32 3.49 -22.65
N ALA A 240 -2.53 4.28 -23.39
CA ALA A 240 -1.48 3.76 -24.26
C ALA A 240 -0.23 3.30 -23.49
N ALA A 241 -0.32 3.18 -22.16
CA ALA A 241 0.80 2.85 -21.31
C ALA A 241 1.11 1.36 -21.29
N THR A 242 2.39 1.04 -21.11
CA THR A 242 2.84 -0.34 -20.88
C THR A 242 2.94 -0.62 -19.39
N TRP A 243 2.59 -1.84 -19.00
CA TRP A 243 2.63 -2.30 -17.62
C TRP A 243 3.53 -3.53 -17.49
N ASP A 244 4.20 -3.63 -16.35
CA ASP A 244 5.02 -4.78 -15.96
C ASP A 244 4.88 -4.98 -14.45
N ALA A 245 4.91 -6.24 -14.00
CA ALA A 245 4.86 -6.60 -12.58
C ALA A 245 6.10 -7.42 -12.24
N VAL A 246 6.83 -6.99 -11.22
CA VAL A 246 8.13 -7.58 -10.85
C VAL A 246 8.19 -7.78 -9.35
N VAL A 247 8.77 -8.91 -8.93
CA VAL A 247 9.17 -9.14 -7.54
C VAL A 247 10.67 -8.95 -7.44
N GLN A 248 11.12 -8.15 -6.49
CA GLN A 248 12.54 -7.97 -6.17
C GLN A 248 12.78 -8.13 -4.68
N THR A 249 14.03 -8.37 -4.30
CA THR A 249 14.44 -8.36 -2.89
C THR A 249 14.52 -6.92 -2.39
N GLY A 250 13.84 -6.65 -1.29
CA GLY A 250 14.04 -5.47 -0.47
C GLY A 250 14.46 -5.86 0.94
N THR A 251 14.53 -4.87 1.82
CA THR A 251 14.90 -5.08 3.22
C THR A 251 13.99 -4.28 4.16
N THR A 252 13.95 -4.69 5.42
CA THR A 252 13.42 -3.91 6.55
C THR A 252 14.42 -3.98 7.71
N ASN A 253 14.27 -3.09 8.67
CA ASN A 253 15.16 -2.97 9.81
C ASN A 253 14.40 -2.39 11.02
N THR A 254 14.67 -2.93 12.20
CA THR A 254 14.30 -2.33 13.49
C THR A 254 15.49 -1.56 14.04
N THR A 255 15.33 -0.30 14.48
CA THR A 255 16.40 0.58 14.95
C THR A 255 17.56 -0.12 15.67
N GLY A 256 18.75 -0.08 15.06
CA GLY A 256 19.98 -0.68 15.59
C GLY A 256 20.11 -2.20 15.40
N GLY A 257 19.15 -2.82 14.72
CA GLY A 257 19.13 -4.24 14.38
C GLY A 257 19.72 -4.53 13.00
N PRO A 258 19.85 -5.81 12.62
CA PRO A 258 20.29 -6.20 11.29
C PRO A 258 19.20 -5.94 10.24
N PHE A 259 19.63 -5.77 8.99
CA PHE A 259 18.71 -5.78 7.86
C PHE A 259 18.13 -7.18 7.66
N VAL A 260 16.83 -7.23 7.43
CA VAL A 260 16.08 -8.46 7.15
C VAL A 260 15.54 -8.38 5.74
N GLU A 261 15.84 -9.38 4.92
CA GLU A 261 15.33 -9.45 3.56
C GLU A 261 13.81 -9.71 3.54
N ARG A 262 13.17 -9.14 2.53
CA ARG A 262 11.73 -9.32 2.28
C ARG A 262 11.42 -9.18 0.79
N PRO A 263 10.33 -9.78 0.30
CA PRO A 263 9.90 -9.55 -1.07
C PRO A 263 9.25 -8.17 -1.21
N MET A 264 9.54 -7.48 -2.30
CA MET A 264 8.84 -6.27 -2.72
C MET A 264 8.17 -6.52 -4.07
N GLY A 265 6.86 -6.35 -4.13
CA GLY A 265 6.10 -6.36 -5.38
C GLY A 265 6.08 -4.97 -6.00
N LEU A 266 6.34 -4.87 -7.31
CA LEU A 266 6.36 -3.61 -8.04
C LEU A 266 5.46 -3.72 -9.25
N PHE A 267 4.57 -2.75 -9.43
CA PHE A 267 3.87 -2.52 -10.69
C PHE A 267 4.47 -1.30 -11.38
N ARG A 268 5.09 -1.52 -12.53
CA ARG A 268 5.78 -0.50 -13.31
C ARG A 268 4.90 -0.04 -14.45
N TRP A 269 4.56 1.23 -14.45
CA TRP A 269 3.84 1.89 -15.52
C TRP A 269 4.78 2.75 -16.36
N ARG A 270 4.63 2.69 -17.68
CA ARG A 270 5.35 3.57 -18.62
C ARG A 270 4.36 4.21 -19.58
N GLY A 271 4.21 5.52 -19.53
CA GLY A 271 3.26 6.23 -20.38
C GLY A 271 3.31 7.74 -20.19
N ARG A 272 2.36 8.46 -20.77
CA ARG A 272 2.20 9.92 -20.57
C ARG A 272 1.31 10.20 -19.37
N LEU A 273 1.62 11.27 -18.63
CA LEU A 273 0.80 11.66 -17.50
C LEU A 273 -0.53 12.26 -17.99
N ALA A 274 -1.62 12.16 -17.23
CA ALA A 274 -1.68 11.60 -15.88
C ALA A 274 -1.65 10.06 -15.84
N HIS A 275 -0.89 9.53 -14.88
CA HIS A 275 -0.91 8.12 -14.51
C HIS A 275 -2.08 7.90 -13.55
N HIS A 276 -2.88 6.88 -13.82
CA HIS A 276 -3.98 6.43 -12.98
C HIS A 276 -3.83 4.92 -12.79
N ALA A 277 -3.82 4.49 -11.54
CA ALA A 277 -3.65 3.08 -11.23
C ALA A 277 -4.42 2.72 -9.98
N ALA A 278 -5.03 1.55 -9.98
CA ALA A 278 -5.66 1.05 -8.79
C ALA A 278 -5.40 -0.42 -8.57
N TYR A 279 -5.45 -0.80 -7.31
CA TYR A 279 -5.04 -2.11 -6.83
C TYR A 279 -6.04 -2.60 -5.79
N VAL A 280 -6.44 -3.87 -5.93
CA VAL A 280 -7.18 -4.60 -4.90
C VAL A 280 -6.18 -5.45 -4.13
N LEU A 281 -6.18 -5.28 -2.81
CA LEU A 281 -5.25 -5.89 -1.88
C LEU A 281 -6.04 -6.83 -0.95
N LEU A 282 -5.88 -8.13 -1.15
CA LEU A 282 -6.68 -9.20 -0.54
C LEU A 282 -5.85 -9.96 0.49
N PRO A 283 -6.10 -9.75 1.80
CA PRO A 283 -5.52 -10.58 2.85
C PRO A 283 -6.08 -12.00 2.78
N PHE A 284 -5.23 -13.01 2.96
CA PHE A 284 -5.65 -14.41 3.06
C PHE A 284 -4.72 -15.20 4.00
N ARG A 285 -5.11 -16.42 4.38
CA ARG A 285 -4.28 -17.34 5.19
C ARG A 285 -3.81 -18.52 4.37
N GLY A 286 -2.63 -19.03 4.70
CA GLY A 286 -2.02 -20.21 4.08
C GLY A 286 -1.14 -19.88 2.87
N LEU A 287 -0.43 -20.89 2.36
CA LEU A 287 0.48 -20.78 1.21
C LEU A 287 -0.27 -20.90 -0.11
N ARG A 288 0.07 -20.05 -1.09
CA ARG A 288 -0.45 -20.11 -2.46
C ARG A 288 0.60 -19.73 -3.49
N ASP A 289 0.43 -20.30 -4.68
CA ASP A 289 1.22 -20.00 -5.88
C ASP A 289 0.39 -19.27 -6.95
N ASP A 290 -0.93 -19.22 -6.75
CA ASP A 290 -1.93 -18.57 -7.57
C ASP A 290 -2.68 -17.48 -6.78
N ALA A 291 -3.50 -16.71 -7.49
CA ALA A 291 -4.36 -15.72 -6.86
C ALA A 291 -5.34 -16.37 -5.86
N TYR A 292 -5.47 -15.78 -4.67
CA TYR A 292 -6.46 -16.16 -3.67
C TYR A 292 -7.90 -15.98 -4.17
N ALA A 293 -8.16 -14.87 -4.88
CA ALA A 293 -9.47 -14.54 -5.42
C ALA A 293 -9.33 -13.90 -6.81
N ALA A 294 -10.35 -14.10 -7.65
CA ALA A 294 -10.40 -13.44 -8.96
C ALA A 294 -10.81 -11.98 -8.79
N VAL A 295 -10.05 -11.06 -9.39
CA VAL A 295 -10.30 -9.62 -9.38
C VAL A 295 -10.43 -9.12 -10.81
N ALA A 296 -11.52 -8.42 -11.08
CA ALA A 296 -11.73 -7.70 -12.33
C ALA A 296 -12.18 -6.27 -12.04
N GLY A 297 -12.08 -5.38 -13.01
CA GLY A 297 -12.47 -3.99 -12.87
C GLY A 297 -11.45 -3.04 -13.44
N GLU A 298 -11.76 -1.76 -13.32
CA GLU A 298 -11.04 -0.67 -13.96
C GLU A 298 -11.00 0.56 -13.07
N ALA A 299 -10.02 1.42 -13.32
CA ALA A 299 -9.92 2.73 -12.71
C ALA A 299 -9.45 3.76 -13.73
N ASP A 300 -10.02 4.96 -13.62
CA ASP A 300 -9.66 6.13 -14.40
C ASP A 300 -9.23 7.29 -13.48
N ASP A 301 -9.45 8.51 -13.94
CA ASP A 301 -9.05 9.71 -13.24
C ASP A 301 -9.95 10.10 -12.08
N ASP A 302 -11.23 9.72 -12.09
CA ASP A 302 -12.21 10.12 -11.08
C ASP A 302 -13.10 8.98 -10.56
N GLY A 303 -12.93 7.76 -11.07
CA GLY A 303 -13.62 6.57 -10.62
C GLY A 303 -12.77 5.30 -10.62
N LEU A 304 -13.14 4.39 -9.72
CA LEU A 304 -12.70 3.01 -9.65
C LEU A 304 -13.93 2.13 -9.50
N ILE A 305 -13.97 1.01 -10.22
CA ILE A 305 -14.89 -0.10 -9.99
C ILE A 305 -14.09 -1.41 -9.93
N ALA A 306 -14.32 -2.21 -8.89
CA ALA A 306 -13.70 -3.51 -8.72
C ALA A 306 -14.75 -4.57 -8.38
N ARG A 307 -14.65 -5.72 -9.05
CA ARG A 307 -15.42 -6.94 -8.77
C ARG A 307 -14.47 -8.01 -8.26
N VAL A 308 -14.67 -8.41 -7.01
CA VAL A 308 -13.83 -9.38 -6.29
C VAL A 308 -14.66 -10.65 -6.07
N THR A 309 -14.18 -11.78 -6.57
CA THR A 309 -14.82 -13.09 -6.36
C THR A 309 -14.11 -13.82 -5.22
N LEU A 310 -14.60 -13.63 -4.00
CA LEU A 310 -14.09 -14.26 -2.79
C LEU A 310 -14.68 -15.66 -2.64
N PRO A 311 -14.07 -16.52 -1.80
CA PRO A 311 -14.67 -17.82 -1.44
C PRO A 311 -16.08 -17.70 -0.83
N SER A 312 -16.37 -16.58 -0.17
CA SER A 312 -17.65 -16.31 0.49
C SER A 312 -18.71 -15.67 -0.43
N GLY A 313 -18.35 -15.25 -1.64
CA GLY A 313 -19.26 -14.58 -2.56
C GLY A 313 -18.57 -13.50 -3.40
N ILE A 314 -19.37 -12.83 -4.22
CA ILE A 314 -18.90 -11.75 -5.09
C ILE A 314 -19.14 -10.42 -4.39
N VAL A 315 -18.14 -9.55 -4.39
CA VAL A 315 -18.26 -8.19 -3.88
C VAL A 315 -17.93 -7.25 -5.03
N THR A 316 -18.82 -6.30 -5.31
CA THR A 316 -18.54 -5.19 -6.22
C THR A 316 -18.43 -3.91 -5.41
N VAL A 317 -17.36 -3.15 -5.65
CA VAL A 317 -17.11 -1.87 -4.99
C VAL A 317 -16.84 -0.82 -6.05
N SER A 318 -17.46 0.34 -5.88
CA SER A 318 -17.15 1.53 -6.66
C SER A 318 -16.73 2.65 -5.73
N VAL A 319 -15.67 3.37 -6.09
CA VAL A 319 -15.18 4.56 -5.37
C VAL A 319 -14.97 5.67 -6.40
N GLY A 320 -15.43 6.88 -6.11
CA GLY A 320 -15.25 8.03 -7.00
C GLY A 320 -14.87 9.30 -6.26
N GLY A 321 -14.49 10.34 -7.01
CA GLY A 321 -14.20 11.68 -6.50
C GLY A 321 -12.73 11.95 -6.17
N MET A 322 -11.79 11.30 -6.86
CA MET A 322 -10.34 11.57 -6.72
C MET A 322 -9.95 12.98 -7.18
N ARG A 323 -10.57 13.49 -8.25
CA ARG A 323 -10.23 14.81 -8.82
C ARG A 323 -10.92 15.96 -8.11
N ASN A 324 -12.20 15.80 -7.80
CA ASN A 324 -13.02 16.84 -7.18
C ASN A 324 -13.01 16.78 -5.65
N HIS A 325 -12.36 15.77 -5.07
CA HIS A 325 -12.25 15.53 -3.63
C HIS A 325 -13.60 15.29 -2.94
N ALA A 326 -14.64 14.98 -3.72
CA ALA A 326 -15.98 14.64 -3.25
C ALA A 326 -16.14 13.12 -3.26
N LEU A 327 -15.55 12.45 -2.26
CA LEU A 327 -15.52 11.00 -2.20
C LEU A 327 -16.93 10.40 -2.12
N THR A 328 -17.20 9.47 -3.02
CA THR A 328 -18.38 8.60 -2.98
C THR A 328 -17.92 7.15 -3.02
N ALA A 329 -18.66 6.26 -2.37
CA ALA A 329 -18.39 4.84 -2.45
C ALA A 329 -19.65 3.99 -2.28
N THR A 330 -19.71 2.87 -2.98
CA THR A 330 -20.79 1.89 -2.90
C THR A 330 -20.23 0.48 -2.85
N VAL A 331 -20.90 -0.40 -2.11
CA VAL A 331 -20.54 -1.82 -1.99
C VAL A 331 -21.80 -2.65 -2.22
N SER A 332 -21.77 -3.55 -3.20
CA SER A 332 -22.82 -4.53 -3.45
C SER A 332 -22.28 -5.95 -3.35
N ARG A 333 -23.15 -6.89 -2.98
CA ARG A 333 -22.85 -8.31 -2.78
C ARG A 333 -23.86 -9.15 -3.53
#